data_AF-A0AA97FQ08-F1
#
_entry.id   AF-A0AA97FQ08-F1
#
_cell.length_a   1.000
_cell.length_b   1.000
_cell.length_c   1.000
_cell.angle_alpha   90.00
_cell.angle_beta   90.00
_cell.angle_gamma   90.00
#
_symmetry.space_group_name_H-M   'P 1'
#
loop_
_entity.id
_entity.type
_entity.pdbx_description
1 polymer ?
#
loop_
_entity_poly.entity_id
_entity_poly.type
_entity_poly.pdbx_seq_one_letter_code
_entity_poly.pdbx_strand_id
1 'polypeptide(L)'
;MQVLIMGGFLVAAIINLLPVMGVMGAPQLERMYGITIEGSDLAVLMRHRAILFGIVGALLAAAAFVPSFRWAAFFAGMLSMVSFLVFQALEGKTNVELGRVALVDYVGIAALAIAGVAVWMQTD
;
A
#
# COMPACT_ATOMS: atom_id res chain seq x y z
N MET A 1 -2.84 -20.77 -12.57
CA MET A 1 -2.30 -20.03 -11.40
C MET A 1 -1.53 -18.75 -11.73
N GLN A 2 -0.68 -18.68 -12.77
CA GLN A 2 0.17 -17.49 -12.98
C GLN A 2 -0.58 -16.15 -13.12
N VAL A 3 -1.73 -16.14 -13.80
CA VAL A 3 -2.56 -14.94 -13.95
C VAL A 3 -3.11 -14.45 -12.60
N LEU A 4 -3.47 -15.36 -11.69
CA LEU A 4 -3.94 -15.01 -10.33
C LEU A 4 -2.81 -14.38 -9.50
N ILE A 5 -1.60 -14.92 -9.61
CA ILE A 5 -0.42 -14.39 -8.92
C ILE A 5 -0.10 -12.99 -9.45
N MET A 6 0.04 -12.83 -10.77
CA MET A 6 0.29 -11.54 -11.40
C MET A 6 -0.80 -10.52 -11.05
N GLY A 7 -2.07 -10.93 -11.14
CA GLY A 7 -3.21 -10.09 -10.81
C GLY A 7 -3.18 -9.59 -9.37
N GLY A 8 -2.93 -10.46 -8.40
CA GLY A 8 -2.89 -10.06 -6.99
C GLY A 8 -1.72 -9.12 -6.66
N PHE A 9 -0.53 -9.37 -7.22
CA PHE A 9 0.61 -8.46 -7.06
C PHE A 9 0.35 -7.10 -7.73
N LEU A 10 -0.28 -7.06 -8.91
CA LEU A 10 -0.63 -5.81 -9.59
C LEU A 10 -1.71 -5.02 -8.84
N VAL A 11 -2.73 -5.68 -8.30
CA VAL A 11 -3.75 -5.00 -7.47
C VAL A 11 -3.11 -4.38 -6.23
N ALA A 12 -2.27 -5.13 -5.53
CA ALA A 12 -1.55 -4.60 -4.36
C ALA A 12 -0.56 -3.48 -4.73
N ALA A 13 0.08 -3.57 -5.90
CA ALA A 13 0.94 -2.51 -6.42
C ALA A 13 0.17 -1.21 -6.67
N ILE A 14 -1.00 -1.30 -7.32
CA ILE A 14 -1.87 -0.14 -7.58
C ILE A 14 -2.29 0.51 -6.27
N ILE A 15 -2.68 -0.30 -5.27
CA ILE A 15 -3.10 0.20 -3.95
C ILE A 15 -1.95 0.94 -3.25
N ASN A 16 -0.74 0.37 -3.23
CA ASN A 16 0.44 1.02 -2.66
C ASN A 16 0.93 2.23 -3.48
N LEU A 17 0.50 2.38 -4.74
CA LEU A 17 0.82 3.56 -5.54
C LEU A 17 -0.16 4.72 -5.30
N LEU A 18 -1.34 4.49 -4.73
CA LEU A 18 -2.31 5.55 -4.45
C LEU A 18 -1.73 6.70 -3.60
N PRO A 19 -0.97 6.44 -2.51
CA PRO A 19 -0.38 7.50 -1.70
C PRO A 19 0.64 8.37 -2.46
N VAL A 20 1.24 7.88 -3.56
CA VAL A 20 2.21 8.63 -4.38
C VAL A 20 1.60 9.91 -4.95
N MET A 21 0.28 9.93 -5.18
CA MET A 21 -0.43 11.13 -5.59
C MET A 21 -0.29 12.30 -4.59
N GLY A 22 -0.04 11.99 -3.31
CA GLY A 22 0.29 12.97 -2.28
C GLY A 22 1.61 13.71 -2.53
N VAL A 23 2.55 13.15 -3.29
CA VAL A 23 3.81 13.85 -3.65
C VAL A 23 3.52 15.13 -4.44
N MET A 24 2.41 15.19 -5.18
CA MET A 24 2.05 16.33 -6.04
C MET A 24 1.65 17.61 -5.28
N GLY A 25 1.43 17.57 -3.97
CA GLY A 25 1.29 18.79 -3.17
C GLY A 25 0.37 18.67 -1.96
N ALA A 26 0.55 19.60 -1.02
CA ALA A 26 -0.31 19.72 0.17
C ALA A 26 -1.82 19.78 -0.17
N PRO A 27 -2.28 20.48 -1.23
CA PRO A 27 -3.71 20.48 -1.58
C PRO A 27 -4.28 19.10 -1.93
N GLN A 28 -3.44 18.20 -2.47
CA GLN A 28 -3.84 16.83 -2.77
C GLN A 28 -3.95 15.99 -1.49
N LEU A 29 -3.03 16.20 -0.52
CA LEU A 29 -3.11 15.57 0.79
C LEU A 29 -4.29 16.08 1.61
N GLU A 30 -4.55 17.38 1.61
CA GLU A 30 -5.70 17.96 2.32
C GLU A 30 -7.01 17.39 1.78
N ARG A 31 -7.10 17.17 0.46
CA ARG A 31 -8.24 16.48 -0.18
C ARG A 31 -8.31 14.98 0.15
N MET A 32 -7.18 14.29 0.24
CA MET A 32 -7.13 12.84 0.51
C MET A 32 -7.25 12.48 2.00
N TYR A 33 -6.94 13.41 2.90
CA TYR A 33 -6.94 13.16 4.35
C TYR A 33 -7.95 14.01 5.12
N GLY A 34 -8.52 15.07 4.50
CA GLY A 34 -9.55 15.91 5.10
C GLY A 34 -9.07 16.76 6.28
N ILE A 35 -7.76 17.04 6.34
CA ILE A 35 -7.10 17.83 7.40
C ILE A 35 -6.31 18.94 6.73
N THR A 36 -6.40 20.17 7.26
CA THR A 36 -5.49 21.26 6.90
C THR A 36 -4.07 20.88 7.34
N ILE A 37 -3.13 20.85 6.40
CA ILE A 37 -1.72 20.59 6.72
C ILE A 37 -1.12 21.93 7.16
N GLU A 38 -1.32 22.27 8.43
CA GLU A 38 -0.70 23.43 9.05
C GLU A 38 0.77 23.11 9.38
N GLY A 39 1.67 23.52 8.47
CA GLY A 39 3.13 23.48 8.69
C GLY A 39 3.90 22.68 7.64
N SER A 40 5.07 23.20 7.26
CA SER A 40 6.01 22.56 6.31
C SER A 40 6.42 21.15 6.73
N ASP A 41 6.52 20.91 8.04
CA ASP A 41 7.12 19.70 8.60
C ASP A 41 6.18 18.49 8.44
N LEU A 42 4.88 18.66 8.66
CA LEU A 42 3.88 17.61 8.43
C LEU A 42 3.74 17.30 6.93
N ALA A 43 3.83 18.31 6.06
CA ALA A 43 3.82 18.12 4.62
C ALA A 43 5.01 17.27 4.14
N VAL A 44 6.20 17.48 4.71
CA VAL A 44 7.39 16.68 4.39
C VAL A 44 7.23 15.24 4.84
N LEU A 45 6.76 14.99 6.07
CA LEU A 45 6.56 13.63 6.59
C LEU A 45 5.56 12.83 5.76
N MET A 46 4.45 13.45 5.36
CA MET A 46 3.43 12.79 4.56
C MET A 46 3.87 12.54 3.11
N ARG A 47 4.69 13.44 2.52
CA ARG A 47 5.32 13.19 1.21
C ARG A 47 6.38 12.10 1.27
N HIS A 48 7.17 12.04 2.34
CA HIS A 48 8.13 10.96 2.55
C HIS A 48 7.43 9.61 2.64
N ARG A 49 6.31 9.55 3.39
CA ARG A 49 5.46 8.36 3.47
C ARG A 49 4.88 7.96 2.11
N ALA A 50 4.45 8.92 1.30
CA ALA A 50 4.00 8.68 -0.07
C ALA A 50 5.10 8.04 -0.95
N ILE A 51 6.35 8.47 -0.80
CA ILE A 51 7.50 7.88 -1.52
C ILE A 51 7.76 6.44 -1.06
N LEU A 52 7.74 6.17 0.24
CA LEU A 52 7.93 4.81 0.78
C LEU A 52 6.87 3.84 0.23
N PHE A 53 5.61 4.26 0.21
CA PHE A 53 4.53 3.50 -0.42
C PHE A 53 4.77 3.29 -1.93
N GLY A 54 5.26 4.31 -2.64
CA GLY A 54 5.65 4.19 -4.04
C GLY A 54 6.75 3.16 -4.29
N ILE A 55 7.76 3.08 -3.42
CA ILE A 55 8.83 2.07 -3.50
C ILE A 55 8.25 0.66 -3.32
N VAL A 56 7.38 0.47 -2.32
CA VAL A 56 6.71 -0.83 -2.07
C VAL A 56 5.81 -1.20 -3.26
N GLY A 57 5.05 -0.25 -3.79
CA GLY A 57 4.20 -0.45 -4.98
C GLY A 57 5.01 -0.84 -6.22
N ALA A 58 6.15 -0.19 -6.46
CA ALA A 58 7.06 -0.54 -7.56
C ALA A 58 7.66 -1.96 -7.37
N LEU A 59 8.03 -2.33 -6.15
CA LEU A 59 8.53 -3.67 -5.84
C LEU A 59 7.45 -4.75 -6.08
N LEU A 60 6.21 -4.47 -5.69
CA LEU A 60 5.06 -5.34 -5.94
C LEU A 60 4.78 -5.50 -7.45
N ALA A 61 4.86 -4.41 -8.21
CA ALA A 61 4.72 -4.44 -9.66
C ALA A 61 5.84 -5.27 -10.31
N ALA A 62 7.09 -5.08 -9.87
CA ALA A 62 8.24 -5.86 -10.35
C ALA A 62 8.07 -7.36 -10.06
N ALA A 63 7.56 -7.72 -8.88
CA ALA A 63 7.31 -9.11 -8.48
C ALA A 63 6.22 -9.81 -9.31
N ALA A 64 5.31 -9.06 -9.95
CA ALA A 64 4.37 -9.63 -10.90
C ALA A 64 5.11 -10.26 -12.10
N PHE A 65 6.13 -9.57 -12.62
CA PHE A 65 6.88 -10.00 -13.81
C PHE A 65 8.11 -10.86 -13.47
N VAL A 66 8.68 -10.71 -12.28
CA VAL A 66 9.92 -11.36 -11.86
C VAL A 66 9.65 -12.30 -10.68
N PRO A 67 9.55 -13.63 -10.91
CA PRO A 67 9.19 -14.59 -9.87
C PRO A 67 10.11 -14.62 -8.65
N SER A 68 11.40 -14.34 -8.83
CA SER A 68 12.40 -14.34 -7.75
C SER A 68 12.14 -13.25 -6.70
N PHE A 69 11.43 -12.17 -7.06
CA PHE A 69 11.09 -11.10 -6.11
C PHE A 69 9.76 -11.31 -5.38
N ARG A 70 8.98 -12.34 -5.70
CA ARG A 70 7.62 -12.54 -5.16
C ARG A 70 7.59 -12.64 -3.64
N TRP A 71 8.48 -13.43 -3.05
CA TRP A 71 8.53 -13.57 -1.58
C TRP A 71 8.96 -12.26 -0.90
N ALA A 72 9.99 -11.60 -1.42
CA ALA A 72 10.44 -10.31 -0.89
C ALA A 72 9.34 -9.24 -0.97
N ALA A 73 8.67 -9.14 -2.11
CA ALA A 73 7.58 -8.19 -2.32
C ALA A 73 6.33 -8.53 -1.48
N PHE A 74 6.03 -9.81 -1.30
CA PHE A 74 4.94 -10.26 -0.44
C PHE A 74 5.15 -9.81 1.01
N PHE A 75 6.32 -10.09 1.58
CA PHE A 75 6.62 -9.68 2.95
C PHE A 75 6.67 -8.16 3.11
N ALA A 76 7.28 -7.45 2.16
CA ALA A 76 7.34 -5.99 2.18
C ALA A 76 5.93 -5.36 2.10
N GLY A 77 5.07 -5.86 1.20
CA GLY A 77 3.69 -5.39 1.04
C GLY A 77 2.82 -5.67 2.27
N MET A 78 2.88 -6.91 2.80
CA MET A 78 2.16 -7.28 4.03
C MET A 78 2.59 -6.43 5.22
N LEU A 79 3.89 -6.28 5.44
CA LEU A 79 4.40 -5.50 6.57
C LEU A 79 3.96 -4.04 6.46
N SER A 80 4.01 -3.46 5.26
CA SER A 80 3.57 -2.09 4.99
C SER A 80 2.08 -1.89 5.32
N MET A 81 1.20 -2.72 4.77
CA MET A 81 -0.25 -2.57 4.97
C MET A 81 -0.68 -2.90 6.41
N VAL A 82 -0.15 -3.99 6.98
CA VAL A 82 -0.51 -4.42 8.35
C VAL A 82 -0.05 -3.39 9.38
N SER A 83 1.16 -2.85 9.26
CA SER A 83 1.64 -1.82 10.18
C SER A 83 0.73 -0.59 10.16
N PHE A 84 0.29 -0.14 8.98
CA PHE A 84 -0.66 0.98 8.89
C PHE A 84 -1.99 0.69 9.59
N LEU A 85 -2.60 -0.48 9.37
CA LEU A 85 -3.85 -0.85 10.03
C LEU A 85 -3.71 -0.91 11.56
N VAL A 86 -2.59 -1.43 12.06
CA VAL A 86 -2.29 -1.48 13.50
C VAL A 86 -2.15 -0.06 14.06
N PHE A 87 -1.37 0.82 13.42
CA PHE A 87 -1.24 2.21 13.87
C PHE A 87 -2.57 2.97 13.85
N GLN A 88 -3.38 2.78 12.80
CA GLN A 88 -4.71 3.37 12.73
C GLN A 88 -5.63 2.89 13.87
N ALA A 89 -5.63 1.58 14.16
CA ALA A 89 -6.45 1.01 15.22
C ALA A 89 -6.03 1.52 16.62
N LEU A 90 -4.73 1.75 16.83
CA LEU A 90 -4.19 2.27 18.09
C LEU A 90 -4.50 3.76 18.30
N GLU A 91 -4.58 4.56 17.24
CA GLU A 91 -4.85 6.00 17.35
C GLU A 91 -6.34 6.35 17.52
N GLY A 92 -7.26 5.43 17.17
CA GLY A 92 -8.67 5.43 17.60
C GLY A 92 -9.58 6.58 17.10
N LYS A 93 -9.05 7.68 16.56
CA LYS A 93 -9.81 8.82 16.01
C LYS A 93 -9.37 9.15 14.59
N THR A 94 -9.79 8.33 13.64
CA THR A 94 -9.42 8.52 12.23
C THR A 94 -10.52 9.25 11.47
N ASN A 95 -10.14 10.27 10.71
CA ASN A 95 -11.02 11.04 9.84
C ASN A 95 -11.65 10.12 8.78
N VAL A 96 -12.87 10.44 8.30
CA VAL A 96 -13.65 9.56 7.38
C VAL A 96 -12.87 9.23 6.10
N GLU A 97 -12.02 10.14 5.64
CA GLU A 97 -11.13 9.96 4.49
C GLU A 97 -10.01 8.92 4.76
N LEU A 98 -9.42 8.89 5.95
CA LEU A 98 -8.45 7.85 6.34
C LEU A 98 -9.09 6.47 6.45
N GLY A 99 -10.38 6.41 6.81
CA GLY A 99 -11.15 5.17 6.84
C GLY A 99 -11.32 4.55 5.44
N ARG A 100 -11.46 5.38 4.39
CA ARG A 100 -11.49 4.87 3.00
C ARG A 100 -10.16 4.26 2.60
N VAL A 101 -9.04 4.90 2.95
CA VAL A 101 -7.70 4.39 2.65
C VAL A 101 -7.46 3.04 3.34
N ALA A 102 -7.88 2.90 4.60
CA ALA A 102 -7.81 1.61 5.30
C ALA A 102 -8.66 0.51 4.64
N LEU A 103 -9.87 0.85 4.16
CA LEU A 103 -10.71 -0.10 3.46
C LEU A 103 -10.07 -0.58 2.15
N VAL A 104 -9.36 0.30 1.44
CA VAL A 104 -8.57 -0.06 0.26
C VAL A 104 -7.38 -0.97 0.63
N ASP A 105 -6.69 -0.70 1.73
CA ASP A 105 -5.59 -1.55 2.22
C ASP A 105 -6.07 -2.95 2.62
N TYR A 106 -7.26 -3.10 3.21
CA TYR A 106 -7.85 -4.43 3.47
C TYR A 106 -8.04 -5.25 2.19
N VAL A 107 -8.51 -4.63 1.11
CA VAL A 107 -8.64 -5.28 -0.20
C VAL A 107 -7.27 -5.66 -0.74
N GLY A 108 -6.28 -4.80 -0.57
CA GLY A 108 -4.89 -5.05 -0.95
C GLY A 108 -4.28 -6.24 -0.20
N ILE A 109 -4.49 -6.33 1.11
CA ILE A 109 -4.02 -7.46 1.93
C ILE A 109 -4.67 -8.77 1.47
N ALA A 110 -6.00 -8.76 1.25
CA ALA A 110 -6.71 -9.95 0.77
C ALA A 110 -6.18 -10.41 -0.60
N ALA A 111 -5.97 -9.48 -1.53
CA ALA A 111 -5.40 -9.76 -2.84
C ALA A 111 -3.96 -10.31 -2.75
N LEU A 112 -3.14 -9.73 -1.88
CA LEU A 112 -1.76 -10.17 -1.68
C LEU A 112 -1.70 -11.57 -1.03
N ALA A 113 -2.57 -11.83 -0.04
CA ALA A 113 -2.69 -13.13 0.61
C ALA A 113 -3.06 -14.24 -0.38
N ILE A 114 -4.05 -13.98 -1.25
CA ILE A 114 -4.44 -14.92 -2.32
C ILE A 114 -3.27 -15.16 -3.28
N ALA A 115 -2.54 -14.11 -3.67
CA ALA A 115 -1.35 -14.26 -4.51
C ALA A 115 -0.24 -15.07 -3.83
N GLY A 116 -0.01 -14.87 -2.53
CA GLY A 116 0.97 -15.63 -1.73
C GLY A 116 0.63 -17.11 -1.66
N VAL A 117 -0.63 -17.45 -1.37
CA VAL A 117 -1.11 -18.84 -1.35
C VAL A 117 -0.98 -19.49 -2.74
N ALA A 118 -1.31 -18.75 -3.80
CA ALA A 118 -1.18 -19.24 -5.18
C ALA A 118 0.28 -19.45 -5.61
N VAL A 119 1.22 -18.64 -5.10
CA VAL A 119 2.67 -18.87 -5.29
C VAL A 119 3.10 -20.13 -4.56
N TRP A 120 2.68 -20.32 -3.31
CA TRP A 120 3.03 -21.49 -2.51
C TRP A 120 2.55 -22.79 -3.15
N MET A 121 1.29 -22.84 -3.61
CA MET A 121 0.72 -23.97 -4.35
C MET A 121 1.36 -24.24 -5.72
N GLN A 122 2.19 -23.33 -6.25
CA GLN A 122 2.88 -23.50 -7.52
C GLN A 122 4.34 -23.96 -7.32
N THR A 123 4.87 -23.83 -6.10
CA THR A 123 6.20 -24.31 -5.71
C THR A 123 6.20 -25.74 -5.16
N ASP A 124 5.05 -26.24 -4.71
CA ASP A 124 4.79 -27.65 -4.36
C ASP A 124 4.32 -28.45 -5.59
#